data_AF-A0A439Z2V2-F1
#
_entry.id   AF-A0A439Z2V2-F1
#
_cell.length_a   1.000
_cell.length_b   1.000
_cell.length_c   1.000
_cell.angle_alpha   90.00
_cell.angle_beta   90.00
_cell.angle_gamma   90.00
#
_symmetry.space_group_name_H-M   'P 1'
#
loop_
_entity.id
_entity.type
_entity.pdbx_description
1 polymer ?
#
loop_
_entity_poly.entity_id
_entity_poly.type
_entity_poly.pdbx_seq_one_letter_code
_entity_poly.pdbx_strand_id
1 'polypeptide(L)'
;MARIAVITHEFDRFQSRRGLLLRRDSPYMLFDLLEELKRRGHSVRILAGTAARPEADIAVLHVDATVTPAEYVEYARAFPFCLNIGATDISKRRVSGAVIGRGDGWQGPVIVKSSLNNLGTRERSLNRRSRR
;
A
#
# COMPACT_ATOMS: atom_id res chain seq x y z
N MET A 1 -17.26 -0.35 18.40
CA MET A 1 -16.51 0.47 17.44
C MET A 1 -15.10 -0.07 17.32
N ALA A 2 -14.58 -0.21 16.12
CA ALA A 2 -13.26 -0.79 15.88
C ALA A 2 -12.18 0.30 15.73
N ARG A 3 -10.98 0.01 16.20
CA ARG A 3 -9.74 0.78 15.97
C ARG A 3 -9.02 0.19 14.77
N ILE A 4 -8.79 1.02 13.75
CA ILE A 4 -8.21 0.61 12.47
C ILE A 4 -6.85 1.29 12.32
N ALA A 5 -5.82 0.51 12.03
CA ALA A 5 -4.50 1.00 11.64
C ALA A 5 -4.29 0.86 10.13
N VAL A 6 -3.67 1.85 9.51
CA VAL A 6 -3.15 1.76 8.14
C VAL A 6 -1.65 1.86 8.21
N ILE A 7 -0.95 0.80 7.84
CA ILE A 7 0.51 0.73 7.87
C ILE A 7 1.01 1.20 6.50
N THR A 8 1.87 2.22 6.49
CA THR A 8 2.45 2.78 5.26
C THR A 8 3.97 2.83 5.39
N HIS A 9 4.70 2.94 4.28
CA HIS A 9 6.13 3.22 4.38
C HIS A 9 6.35 4.53 5.15
N GLU A 10 7.43 4.64 5.91
CA GLU A 10 7.83 5.90 6.57
C GLU A 10 8.02 7.07 5.59
N PHE A 11 8.26 6.76 4.31
CA PHE A 11 8.49 7.72 3.24
C PHE A 11 7.27 7.89 2.33
N ASP A 12 6.18 7.16 2.60
CA ASP A 12 4.93 7.31 1.86
C ASP A 12 4.23 8.62 2.20
N ARG A 13 3.39 9.08 1.28
CA ARG A 13 2.50 10.21 1.49
C ARG A 13 1.06 9.77 1.28
N PHE A 14 0.56 8.96 2.21
CA PHE A 14 -0.79 8.41 2.14
C PHE A 14 -1.88 9.48 2.09
N GLN A 15 -1.73 10.54 2.89
CA GLN A 15 -2.63 11.69 2.88
C GLN A 15 -1.81 12.98 2.84
N SER A 16 -2.40 14.02 2.25
CA SER A 16 -1.85 15.37 2.22
C SER A 16 -2.91 16.38 2.63
N ARG A 17 -2.50 17.60 2.95
CA ARG A 17 -3.40 18.74 3.09
C ARG A 17 -3.23 19.63 1.86
N ARG A 18 -4.32 19.94 1.16
CA ARG A 18 -4.32 20.76 -0.07
C ARG A 18 -5.44 21.80 -0.05
N GLY A 19 -5.26 22.85 -0.85
CA GLY A 19 -6.21 23.96 -1.03
C GLY A 19 -6.18 25.00 0.10
N LEU A 20 -6.90 26.11 -0.10
CA LEU A 20 -6.98 27.23 0.86
C LEU A 20 -7.43 26.78 2.26
N LEU A 21 -8.30 25.76 2.31
CA LEU A 21 -8.86 25.23 3.56
C LEU A 21 -8.06 24.07 4.15
N LEU A 22 -6.91 23.69 3.57
CA LEU A 22 -6.06 22.60 4.05
C LEU A 22 -6.82 21.27 4.29
N ARG A 23 -7.81 20.97 3.44
CA ARG A 23 -8.59 19.74 3.55
C ARG A 23 -7.68 18.53 3.34
N ARG A 24 -7.92 17.48 4.11
CA ARG A 24 -7.23 16.20 3.93
C ARG A 24 -7.69 15.57 2.62
N ASP A 25 -6.74 15.11 1.84
CA ASP A 25 -6.95 14.51 0.53
C ASP A 25 -5.90 13.41 0.30
N SER A 26 -6.25 12.43 -0.52
CA SER A 26 -5.45 11.25 -0.81
C SER A 26 -5.77 10.71 -2.20
N PRO A 27 -4.77 10.27 -2.98
CA PRO A 27 -5.01 9.61 -4.27
C PRO A 27 -5.49 8.16 -4.12
N TYR A 28 -5.54 7.61 -2.90
CA TYR A 28 -5.89 6.21 -2.66
C TYR A 28 -7.37 6.12 -2.29
N MET A 29 -8.14 5.32 -3.03
CA MET A 29 -9.55 5.00 -2.70
C MET A 29 -9.72 4.51 -1.25
N LEU A 30 -8.68 3.88 -0.68
CA LEU A 30 -8.64 3.49 0.73
C LEU A 30 -8.94 4.67 1.67
N PHE A 31 -8.49 5.88 1.35
CA PHE A 31 -8.76 7.07 2.16
C PHE A 31 -10.26 7.38 2.25
N ASP A 32 -10.99 7.37 1.12
CA ASP A 32 -12.42 7.65 1.11
C ASP A 32 -13.21 6.60 1.90
N LEU A 33 -12.80 5.33 1.81
CA LEU A 33 -13.35 4.25 2.61
C LEU A 33 -13.11 4.48 4.11
N LEU A 34 -11.91 4.92 4.49
CA LEU A 34 -11.59 5.22 5.90
C LEU A 34 -12.36 6.43 6.42
N GLU A 35 -12.60 7.46 5.61
CA GLU A 35 -13.44 8.59 5.98
C GLU A 35 -14.89 8.16 6.21
N GLU A 36 -15.40 7.24 5.40
CA GLU A 36 -16.73 6.66 5.63
C GLU A 36 -16.79 5.78 6.89
N LEU A 37 -15.76 4.98 7.17
CA LEU A 37 -15.68 4.22 8.41
C LEU A 37 -15.60 5.12 9.64
N LYS A 38 -14.89 6.26 9.56
CA LYS A 38 -14.91 7.28 10.62
C LYS A 38 -16.32 7.85 10.83
N ARG A 39 -17.05 8.17 9.76
CA ARG A 39 -18.45 8.63 9.85
C ARG A 39 -19.36 7.63 10.54
N ARG A 40 -19.07 6.33 10.43
CA ARG A 40 -19.80 5.25 11.12
C ARG A 40 -19.33 4.98 12.55
N GLY A 41 -18.38 5.76 13.07
CA GLY A 41 -17.93 5.71 14.47
C GLY A 41 -16.65 4.90 14.72
N HIS A 42 -15.99 4.39 13.68
CA HIS A 42 -14.68 3.74 13.82
C HIS A 42 -13.56 4.77 14.01
N SER A 43 -12.49 4.38 14.69
CA SER A 43 -11.27 5.22 14.76
C SER A 43 -10.23 4.70 13.78
N VAL A 44 -9.50 5.63 13.14
CA VAL A 44 -8.48 5.29 12.13
C VAL A 44 -7.19 6.03 12.46
N ARG A 45 -6.09 5.29 12.46
CA ARG A 45 -4.73 5.83 12.65
C ARG A 45 -3.84 5.41 11.49
N ILE A 46 -3.10 6.36 10.92
CA ILE A 46 -2.07 6.09 9.92
C ILE A 46 -0.75 5.87 10.67
N LEU A 47 -0.11 4.74 10.43
CA LEU A 47 1.17 4.33 11.03
C LEU A 47 2.22 4.36 9.92
N ALA A 48 3.00 5.45 9.89
CA ALA A 48 4.12 5.58 8.96
C ALA A 48 5.36 4.89 9.57
N GLY A 49 5.90 3.90 8.86
CA GLY A 49 7.00 3.08 9.38
C GLY A 49 6.54 2.02 10.39
N THR A 50 7.50 1.49 11.13
CA THR A 50 7.31 0.35 12.06
C THR A 50 7.64 0.70 13.52
N ALA A 51 7.97 1.96 13.81
CA ALA A 51 8.41 2.40 15.14
C ALA A 51 7.27 2.51 16.18
N ALA A 52 6.04 2.80 15.73
CA ALA A 52 4.90 2.95 16.63
C ALA A 52 4.45 1.60 17.19
N ARG A 53 3.89 1.55 18.40
CA ARG A 53 3.33 0.31 18.94
C ARG A 53 2.15 -0.19 18.08
N PRO A 54 2.07 -1.49 17.73
CA PRO A 54 0.98 -2.07 16.96
C PRO A 54 -0.28 -2.17 17.83
N GLU A 55 -1.04 -1.08 17.86
CA GLU A 55 -2.24 -0.96 18.70
C GLU A 55 -3.44 -0.55 17.83
N ALA A 56 -4.21 -1.55 17.42
CA ALA A 56 -5.49 -1.47 16.73
C ALA A 56 -6.14 -2.86 16.73
N ASP A 57 -7.44 -2.92 16.48
CA ASP A 57 -8.17 -4.20 16.39
C ASP A 57 -8.00 -4.81 14.98
N ILE A 58 -7.85 -3.94 13.97
CA ILE A 58 -7.64 -4.29 12.57
C ILE A 58 -6.51 -3.43 11.99
N ALA A 59 -5.60 -4.04 11.24
CA ALA A 59 -4.63 -3.35 10.41
C ALA A 59 -4.90 -3.54 8.92
N VAL A 60 -4.49 -2.58 8.12
CA VAL A 60 -4.39 -2.66 6.65
C VAL A 60 -2.94 -2.42 6.27
N LEU A 61 -2.27 -3.45 5.72
CA LEU A 61 -0.94 -3.29 5.15
C LEU A 61 -1.04 -2.57 3.81
N HIS A 62 -0.60 -1.31 3.77
CA HIS A 62 -0.69 -0.43 2.60
C HIS A 62 0.63 0.32 2.38
N VAL A 63 1.68 -0.43 2.05
CA VAL A 63 2.98 0.10 1.64
C VAL A 63 2.94 0.32 0.14
N ASP A 64 3.20 1.56 -0.32
CA ASP A 64 3.19 1.90 -1.74
C ASP A 64 4.51 1.50 -2.42
N ALA A 65 4.73 0.19 -2.51
CA ALA A 65 5.87 -0.44 -3.17
C ALA A 65 5.44 -1.71 -3.91
N THR A 66 6.17 -2.10 -4.96
CA THR A 66 5.89 -3.35 -5.70
C THR A 66 6.09 -4.58 -4.82
N VAL A 67 7.14 -4.56 -3.99
CA VAL A 67 7.42 -5.59 -2.99
C VAL A 67 7.45 -4.90 -1.65
N THR A 68 6.63 -5.39 -0.72
CA THR A 68 6.59 -4.89 0.65
C THR A 68 7.85 -5.35 1.39
N PRO A 69 8.62 -4.44 2.01
CA PRO A 69 9.79 -4.83 2.78
C PRO A 69 9.41 -5.71 3.99
N ALA A 70 10.27 -6.67 4.33
CA ALA A 70 9.96 -7.72 5.30
C ALA A 70 9.63 -7.17 6.69
N GLU A 71 10.30 -6.09 7.11
CA GLU A 71 10.07 -5.44 8.40
C GLU A 71 8.63 -4.90 8.55
N TYR A 72 7.99 -4.47 7.46
CA TYR A 72 6.59 -4.05 7.49
C TYR A 72 5.63 -5.24 7.57
N VAL A 73 5.99 -6.37 6.97
CA VAL A 73 5.23 -7.62 7.07
C VAL A 73 5.27 -8.13 8.51
N GLU A 74 6.46 -8.20 9.12
CA GLU A 74 6.63 -8.63 10.51
C GLU A 74 5.93 -7.68 11.49
N TYR A 75 6.02 -6.37 11.26
CA TYR A 75 5.24 -5.40 12.03
C TYR A 75 3.73 -5.61 11.90
N ALA A 76 3.23 -5.91 10.70
CA ALA A 76 1.82 -6.18 10.45
C ALA A 76 1.32 -7.47 11.13
N ARG A 77 2.18 -8.49 11.31
CA ARG A 77 1.85 -9.73 12.04
C ARG A 77 1.55 -9.52 13.52
N ALA A 78 2.02 -8.42 14.11
CA ALA A 78 1.79 -8.13 15.51
C ALA A 78 0.36 -7.62 15.81
N PHE A 79 -0.44 -7.34 14.79
CA PHE A 79 -1.85 -6.95 14.96
C PHE A 79 -2.76 -8.19 15.07
N PRO A 80 -3.87 -8.12 15.83
CA PRO A 80 -4.83 -9.23 15.94
C PRO A 80 -5.37 -9.70 14.60
N PHE A 81 -5.57 -8.77 13.65
CA PHE A 81 -6.01 -9.04 12.30
C PHE A 81 -5.38 -8.03 11.33
N CYS A 82 -4.87 -8.50 10.19
CA CYS A 82 -4.27 -7.63 9.18
C CYS A 82 -4.73 -8.00 7.76
N LEU A 83 -5.32 -7.04 7.06
CA LEU A 83 -5.63 -7.14 5.63
C LEU A 83 -4.36 -6.95 4.79
N ASN A 84 -4.32 -7.63 3.64
CA ASN A 84 -3.24 -7.62 2.64
C ASN A 84 -1.89 -8.21 3.11
N ILE A 85 -1.83 -8.89 4.25
CA ILE A 85 -0.58 -9.47 4.76
C ILE A 85 0.01 -10.57 3.86
N GLY A 86 -0.81 -11.20 3.01
CA GLY A 86 -0.38 -12.18 1.99
C GLY A 86 -0.06 -11.57 0.62
N ALA A 87 -0.32 -10.27 0.42
CA ALA A 87 -0.14 -9.56 -0.85
C ALA A 87 1.16 -8.76 -0.87
N THR A 88 2.26 -9.38 -0.44
CA THR A 88 3.56 -8.70 -0.22
C THR A 88 4.36 -8.48 -1.49
N ASP A 89 3.95 -9.06 -2.61
CA ASP A 89 4.56 -8.85 -3.92
C ASP A 89 3.45 -8.73 -4.96
N ILE A 90 3.32 -7.52 -5.50
CA ILE A 90 2.33 -7.15 -6.53
C ILE A 90 2.97 -6.98 -7.91
N SER A 91 4.17 -7.53 -8.11
CA SER A 91 4.84 -7.52 -9.41
C SER A 91 3.96 -8.17 -10.48
N LYS A 92 3.92 -7.59 -11.68
CA LYS A 92 3.01 -8.05 -12.73
C LYS A 92 3.27 -9.50 -13.15
N ARG A 93 4.51 -9.97 -13.02
CA ARG A 93 4.88 -11.38 -13.25
C ARG A 93 4.30 -12.34 -12.22
N ARG A 94 4.11 -11.89 -10.97
CA ARG A 94 3.57 -12.73 -9.89
C ARG A 94 2.05 -12.74 -9.88
N VAL A 95 1.42 -11.59 -10.08
CA VAL A 95 -0.04 -11.46 -9.89
C VAL A 95 -0.86 -11.66 -11.16
N SER A 96 -0.25 -11.58 -12.35
CA SER A 96 -0.98 -11.74 -13.61
C SER A 96 -0.98 -13.19 -14.07
N GLY A 97 -2.17 -13.75 -14.29
CA GLY A 97 -2.33 -15.03 -15.00
C GLY A 97 -2.17 -14.90 -16.53
N ALA A 98 -2.11 -13.68 -17.07
CA ALA A 98 -2.01 -13.41 -18.49
C ALA A 98 -0.56 -13.14 -18.95
N VAL A 99 0.43 -13.73 -18.29
CA VAL A 99 1.84 -13.60 -18.67
C VAL A 99 2.13 -14.53 -19.83
N ILE A 100 2.65 -13.98 -20.92
CA ILE A 100 3.10 -14.75 -22.09
C ILE A 100 4.56 -15.15 -21.87
N GLY A 101 4.81 -16.45 -21.78
CA GLY A 101 6.11 -17.07 -21.57
C GLY A 101 6.84 -17.44 -22.87
N ARG A 102 8.08 -17.90 -22.72
CA ARG A 102 8.88 -18.45 -23.82
C ARG A 102 8.29 -19.80 -24.22
N GLY A 103 7.53 -19.83 -25.32
CA GLY A 103 6.88 -21.05 -25.83
C GLY A 103 5.38 -20.90 -26.01
N ASP A 104 4.79 -19.83 -25.48
CA ASP A 104 3.37 -19.56 -25.67
C ASP A 104 3.10 -19.15 -27.13
N GLY A 105 2.10 -19.77 -27.75
CA GLY A 105 1.76 -19.56 -29.16
C GLY A 105 0.90 -18.32 -29.45
N TRP A 106 0.82 -17.34 -28.54
CA TRP A 106 -0.07 -16.19 -28.70
C TRP A 106 0.32 -15.30 -29.89
N GLN A 107 -0.59 -15.12 -30.85
CA GLN A 107 -0.39 -14.31 -32.06
C GLN A 107 -1.19 -13.00 -32.09
N GLY A 108 -1.98 -12.74 -31.04
CA GLY A 108 -2.82 -11.54 -30.95
C GLY A 108 -2.05 -10.31 -30.46
N PRO A 109 -2.71 -9.13 -30.45
CA PRO A 109 -2.15 -7.93 -29.82
C PRO A 109 -1.79 -8.17 -28.34
N VAL A 110 -0.78 -7.45 -27.86
CA VAL A 110 -0.29 -7.56 -26.48
C VAL A 110 -0.26 -6.20 -25.80
N ILE A 111 -0.48 -6.20 -24.48
CA ILE A 111 -0.23 -5.03 -23.64
C ILE A 111 1.09 -5.26 -22.91
N VAL A 112 2.08 -4.42 -23.19
CA VAL A 112 3.35 -4.45 -22.45
C VAL A 112 3.20 -3.67 -21.16
N LYS A 113 3.46 -4.33 -20.02
CA LYS A 113 3.52 -3.71 -18.70
C LYS A 113 4.89 -3.93 -18.09
N SER A 114 5.42 -2.91 -17.42
CA SER A 114 6.54 -3.10 -16.50
C SER A 114 6.17 -4.12 -15.44
N SER A 115 7.14 -4.91 -14.98
CA SER A 115 6.94 -5.82 -13.85
C SER A 115 6.71 -5.04 -12.55
N LEU A 116 7.27 -3.84 -12.44
CA LEU A 116 7.13 -2.97 -11.27
C LEU A 116 5.79 -2.20 -11.32
N ASN A 117 5.21 -1.99 -10.14
CA ASN A 117 4.06 -1.14 -9.96
C ASN A 117 4.38 0.30 -10.40
N ASN A 118 3.41 0.96 -11.03
CA ASN A 118 3.50 2.35 -11.48
C ASN A 118 4.84 2.71 -12.17
N LEU A 119 5.30 1.86 -13.09
CA LEU A 119 6.56 2.04 -13.84
C LEU A 119 7.82 2.19 -12.95
N GLY A 120 7.80 1.64 -11.73
CA GLY A 120 8.91 1.73 -10.78
C GLY A 120 9.08 3.11 -10.12
N THR A 121 8.12 4.03 -10.30
CA THR A 121 8.22 5.41 -9.79
C THR A 121 8.26 5.46 -8.27
N ARG A 122 7.58 4.53 -7.60
CA ARG A 122 7.49 4.47 -6.15
C ARG A 122 8.80 4.01 -5.53
N GLU A 123 9.40 2.97 -6.08
CA GLU A 123 10.73 2.49 -5.70
C GLU A 123 11.77 3.60 -5.87
N ARG A 124 11.74 4.34 -6.99
CA ARG A 124 12.62 5.50 -7.20
C ARG A 124 12.42 6.58 -6.14
N SER A 125 11.18 6.86 -5.76
CA SER A 125 10.86 7.87 -4.74
C SER A 125 11.32 7.44 -3.35
N LEU A 126 11.05 6.19 -2.96
CA LEU A 126 11.46 5.61 -1.67
C LEU A 126 13.00 5.58 -1.56
N ASN A 127 13.69 5.04 -2.57
CA ASN A 127 15.16 4.96 -2.60
C ASN A 127 15.84 6.33 -2.55
N ARG A 128 15.20 7.36 -3.10
CA ARG A 128 15.72 8.73 -3.03
C ARG A 128 15.52 9.34 -1.64
N ARG A 129 14.42 9.01 -0.95
CA ARG A 129 14.12 9.52 0.39
C ARG A 129 14.95 8.83 1.46
N SER A 130 15.26 7.54 1.31
CA SER A 130 16.10 6.81 2.27
C SER A 130 17.57 7.25 2.29
N ARG A 131 18.02 8.00 1.28
CA ARG A 131 19.39 8.56 1.20
C ARG A 131 19.53 9.95 1.79
N ARG A 132 18.44 10.57 2.24
CA ARG A 132 18.42 11.91 2.83
C ARG A 132 18.40 11.79 4.34
#